data_AF-A0A1L8DH07-F1
#
_entry.id   AF-A0A1L8DH07-F1
#
_cell.length_a   1.000
_cell.length_b   1.000
_cell.length_c   1.000
_cell.angle_alpha   90.00
_cell.angle_beta   90.00
_cell.angle_gamma   90.00
#
_symmetry.space_group_name_H-M   'P 1'
#
loop_
_entity.id
_entity.type
_entity.pdbx_description
1 polymer ?
#
loop_
_entity_poly.entity_id
_entity_poly.type
_entity_poly.pdbx_seq_one_letter_code
_entity_poly.pdbx_strand_id
1 'polypeptide(L)'
;MDPALLREREAFKKRAIATPTVEKKSRPEGSSQQRDDGKKKVRPPSSGPKLDSTTYKTMTGSSQYRFGVLAKIVKHMRTRHQDGDDHPLTMEEILDETNQLDIGSGVKNWLQTEALMNNPKIDVIDGNRFSFKPVYRIRDGKSLLKLLKQQDLKGLGGVLLEDIQESLPHCEKALKNRASEIVYITRPIDKKKILFYNDKTANFVIDEEFQKFWRAVTVDAMDDAKIDDYLEKQGIRSMQDHGIKKPVLPKRKKPPNKKRQFKKPRDNEHLADVLETYEDNTLTQKGASA
;
A
#
# COMPACT_ATOMS: atom_id res chain seq x y z
N MET A 1 -51.78 11.55 -25.87
CA MET A 1 -50.37 11.98 -26.01
C MET A 1 -50.37 13.42 -26.50
N ASP A 2 -49.55 14.28 -25.89
CA ASP A 2 -49.50 15.70 -26.25
C ASP A 2 -48.93 15.87 -27.68
N PRO A 3 -49.65 16.53 -28.61
CA PRO A 3 -49.24 16.71 -30.01
C PRO A 3 -47.94 17.52 -30.16
N ALA A 4 -47.56 18.34 -29.18
CA ALA A 4 -46.31 19.08 -29.21
C ALA A 4 -45.08 18.16 -29.11
N LEU A 5 -45.14 17.15 -28.24
CA LEU A 5 -44.07 16.17 -28.03
C LEU A 5 -43.86 15.26 -29.25
N LEU A 6 -44.93 14.94 -29.98
CA LEU A 6 -44.82 14.16 -31.22
C LEU A 6 -44.11 14.95 -32.32
N ARG A 7 -44.42 16.24 -32.46
CA ARG A 7 -43.78 17.13 -33.43
C ARG A 7 -42.29 17.31 -33.15
N GLU A 8 -41.91 17.44 -31.88
CA GLU A 8 -40.51 17.59 -31.48
C GLU A 8 -39.71 16.30 -31.72
N ARG A 9 -40.30 15.13 -31.45
CA ARG A 9 -39.70 13.82 -31.76
C ARG A 9 -39.46 13.63 -33.26
N GLU A 10 -40.41 14.03 -34.10
CA GLU A 10 -40.27 13.93 -35.55
C GLU A 10 -39.21 14.90 -36.09
N ALA A 11 -39.15 16.12 -35.55
CA ALA A 11 -38.13 17.10 -35.90
C ALA A 11 -36.72 16.63 -35.52
N PHE A 12 -36.56 16.03 -34.33
CA PHE A 12 -35.29 15.46 -33.89
C PHE A 12 -34.85 14.29 -34.79
N LYS A 13 -35.77 13.37 -35.12
CA LYS A 13 -35.49 12.24 -36.01
C LYS A 13 -35.10 12.69 -37.42
N LYS A 14 -35.78 13.70 -37.98
CA LYS A 14 -35.40 14.29 -39.28
C LYS A 14 -33.99 14.90 -39.26
N ARG A 15 -33.63 15.57 -38.15
CA ARG A 15 -32.31 16.21 -38.01
C ARG A 15 -31.18 15.18 -37.92
N ALA A 16 -31.40 14.08 -37.20
CA ALA A 16 -30.44 12.98 -37.06
C ALA A 16 -30.22 12.20 -38.38
N ILE A 17 -31.25 12.05 -39.21
CA ILE A 17 -31.15 11.40 -40.52
C ILE A 17 -30.41 12.29 -41.54
N ALA A 18 -30.57 13.62 -41.44
CA ALA A 18 -29.95 14.56 -42.36
C ALA A 18 -28.45 14.79 -42.11
N THR A 19 -27.92 14.40 -40.96
CA THR A 19 -26.48 14.48 -40.68
C THR A 19 -25.75 13.24 -41.20
N PRO A 20 -24.88 13.36 -42.22
CA PRO A 20 -24.12 12.21 -42.72
C PRO A 20 -23.16 11.71 -41.64
N THR A 21 -23.35 10.47 -41.22
CA THR A 21 -22.54 9.80 -40.20
C THR A 21 -21.26 9.26 -40.87
N VAL A 22 -20.09 9.73 -40.43
CA VAL A 22 -18.80 9.24 -40.95
C VAL A 22 -18.47 7.91 -40.25
N GLU A 23 -18.63 6.80 -40.95
CA GLU A 23 -18.19 5.47 -40.49
C GLU A 23 -16.66 5.38 -40.47
N LYS A 24 -16.09 4.94 -39.33
CA LYS A 24 -14.70 4.43 -39.28
C LYS A 24 -14.73 2.90 -39.28
N LYS A 25 -14.40 2.32 -40.44
CA LYS A 25 -14.25 0.88 -40.68
C LYS A 25 -12.90 0.35 -40.18
N SER A 26 -12.88 -0.91 -39.75
CA SER A 26 -11.73 -1.62 -39.16
C SER A 26 -10.96 -2.53 -40.15
N ARG A 27 -9.63 -2.65 -39.91
CA ARG A 27 -8.62 -3.70 -40.34
C ARG A 27 -8.12 -3.70 -41.81
N PRO A 28 -6.99 -4.37 -42.18
CA PRO A 28 -5.80 -4.93 -41.49
C PRO A 28 -4.43 -4.50 -42.16
N GLU A 29 -3.33 -5.21 -41.88
CA GLU A 29 -1.91 -4.95 -42.25
C GLU A 29 -1.55 -4.78 -43.75
N GLY A 30 -0.45 -4.05 -44.04
CA GLY A 30 0.28 -4.14 -45.32
C GLY A 30 1.10 -2.90 -45.74
N SER A 31 2.44 -2.98 -45.59
CA SER A 31 3.54 -2.36 -46.37
C SER A 31 3.52 -0.90 -46.89
N SER A 32 4.55 -0.16 -46.46
CA SER A 32 5.44 0.77 -47.20
C SER A 32 4.97 2.13 -47.77
N GLN A 33 5.76 3.13 -47.37
CA GLN A 33 6.23 4.34 -48.09
C GLN A 33 5.47 5.69 -47.99
N GLN A 34 6.19 6.61 -47.33
CA GLN A 34 6.51 7.99 -47.71
C GLN A 34 5.61 9.19 -47.34
N ARG A 35 6.27 10.09 -46.57
CA ARG A 35 6.33 11.56 -46.62
C ARG A 35 5.28 12.39 -45.85
N ASP A 36 5.81 13.02 -44.80
CA ASP A 36 5.84 14.47 -44.55
C ASP A 36 4.52 15.26 -44.65
N ASP A 37 3.99 15.72 -43.52
CA ASP A 37 4.05 17.14 -43.12
C ASP A 37 3.36 17.32 -41.74
N GLY A 38 3.80 18.32 -40.98
CA GLY A 38 3.49 18.47 -39.55
C GLY A 38 2.15 19.16 -39.24
N LYS A 39 1.62 18.89 -38.04
CA LYS A 39 1.11 19.93 -37.10
C LYS A 39 0.53 19.34 -35.80
N LYS A 40 1.17 19.75 -34.70
CA LYS A 40 0.66 20.17 -33.38
C LYS A 40 -0.40 19.29 -32.67
N LYS A 41 0.07 18.56 -31.64
CA LYS A 41 -0.73 18.16 -30.46
C LYS A 41 -0.82 19.32 -29.45
N VAL A 42 -2.00 19.55 -28.89
CA VAL A 42 -2.19 20.28 -27.63
C VAL A 42 -2.70 19.28 -26.58
N ARG A 43 -1.94 19.09 -25.50
CA ARG A 43 -2.38 18.48 -24.24
C ARG A 43 -2.00 19.41 -23.07
N PRO A 44 -2.75 19.37 -21.96
CA PRO A 44 -2.73 20.38 -20.89
C PRO A 44 -1.54 20.23 -19.93
N PRO A 45 -1.24 21.25 -19.10
CA PRO A 45 -0.01 21.31 -18.32
C PRO A 45 -0.11 20.53 -17.01
N SER A 46 0.90 19.73 -16.70
CA SER A 46 1.13 19.20 -15.36
C SER A 46 2.61 19.39 -15.01
N SER A 47 2.83 20.19 -13.98
CA SER A 47 4.11 20.58 -13.40
C SER A 47 4.57 19.51 -12.41
N GLY A 48 5.72 18.89 -12.71
CA GLY A 48 6.49 18.01 -11.82
C GLY A 48 7.92 17.83 -12.36
N PRO A 49 8.94 17.58 -11.50
CA PRO A 49 10.35 17.66 -11.90
C PRO A 49 10.72 16.50 -12.84
N LYS A 50 11.32 16.82 -13.99
CA LYS A 50 11.70 15.87 -15.03
C LYS A 50 12.98 15.13 -14.60
N LEU A 51 12.86 13.86 -14.20
CA LEU A 51 13.96 12.91 -14.35
C LEU A 51 14.10 12.59 -15.84
N ASP A 52 15.32 12.66 -16.37
CA ASP A 52 15.64 12.57 -17.80
C ASP A 52 15.18 11.26 -18.45
N SER A 53 13.96 11.31 -19.00
CA SER A 53 13.34 10.21 -19.73
C SER A 53 13.92 9.99 -21.14
N THR A 54 14.97 10.71 -21.50
CA THR A 54 15.45 10.85 -22.89
C THR A 54 16.56 9.85 -23.25
N THR A 55 17.22 9.23 -22.26
CA THR A 55 18.37 8.34 -22.54
C THR A 55 17.95 6.94 -23.01
N TYR A 56 16.72 6.50 -22.73
CA TYR A 56 16.32 5.10 -23.02
C TYR A 56 15.90 4.85 -24.47
N LYS A 57 15.62 5.91 -25.24
CA LYS A 57 15.09 5.78 -26.62
C LYS A 57 16.14 5.85 -27.73
N THR A 58 17.40 6.12 -27.42
CA THR A 58 18.48 6.26 -28.42
C THR A 58 19.44 5.07 -28.49
N MET A 59 19.29 4.04 -27.66
CA MET A 59 20.07 2.79 -27.77
C MET A 59 19.23 1.65 -28.32
N THR A 60 19.00 1.64 -29.64
CA THR A 60 18.26 0.59 -30.33
C THR A 60 19.22 -0.48 -30.85
N GLY A 61 19.22 -1.65 -30.21
CA GLY A 61 19.86 -2.88 -30.71
C GLY A 61 20.75 -3.60 -29.69
N SER A 62 21.83 -2.96 -29.25
CA SER A 62 22.83 -3.59 -28.38
C SER A 62 22.40 -3.68 -26.91
N SER A 63 21.62 -2.72 -26.42
CA SER A 63 21.09 -2.69 -25.05
C SER A 63 20.14 -3.86 -24.79
N GLN A 64 19.26 -4.20 -25.73
CA GLN A 64 18.32 -5.31 -25.62
C GLN A 64 19.03 -6.66 -25.46
N TYR A 65 20.10 -6.87 -26.24
CA TYR A 65 20.95 -8.06 -26.10
C TYR A 65 21.61 -8.11 -24.72
N ARG A 66 22.22 -7.01 -24.27
CA ARG A 66 22.83 -6.89 -22.92
C ARG A 66 21.83 -7.20 -21.79
N PHE A 67 20.62 -6.65 -21.86
CA PHE A 67 19.57 -6.91 -20.89
C PHE A 67 19.01 -8.34 -20.98
N GLY A 68 18.94 -8.92 -22.19
CA GLY A 68 18.57 -10.32 -22.38
C GLY A 68 19.58 -11.29 -21.75
N VAL A 69 20.87 -11.02 -21.93
CA VAL A 69 21.95 -11.75 -21.27
C VAL A 69 21.85 -11.64 -19.75
N LEU A 70 21.71 -10.42 -19.21
CA LEU A 70 21.53 -10.20 -17.77
C LEU A 70 20.29 -10.93 -17.23
N ALA A 71 19.16 -10.87 -17.92
CA ALA A 71 17.94 -11.55 -17.50
C ALA A 71 18.11 -13.07 -17.45
N LYS A 72 18.86 -13.66 -18.40
CA LYS A 72 19.18 -15.09 -18.39
C LYS A 72 20.06 -15.45 -17.19
N ILE A 73 21.08 -14.65 -16.90
CA ILE A 73 21.95 -14.79 -15.73
C ILE A 73 21.13 -14.73 -14.43
N VAL A 74 20.31 -13.70 -14.24
CA VAL A 74 19.49 -13.54 -13.03
C VAL A 74 18.48 -14.68 -12.89
N LYS A 75 17.88 -15.14 -14.00
CA LYS A 75 16.97 -16.28 -13.99
C LYS A 75 17.69 -17.55 -13.55
N HIS A 76 18.88 -17.81 -14.08
CA HIS A 76 19.70 -18.96 -13.69
C HIS A 76 20.09 -18.93 -12.22
N MET A 77 20.56 -17.77 -11.73
CA MET A 77 20.85 -17.55 -10.31
C MET A 77 19.63 -17.81 -9.42
N ARG A 78 18.44 -17.34 -9.85
CA ARG A 78 17.18 -17.62 -9.14
C ARG A 78 16.84 -19.10 -9.13
N THR A 79 16.98 -19.80 -10.25
CA THR A 79 16.68 -21.23 -10.33
C THR A 79 17.61 -22.04 -9.41
N ARG A 80 18.92 -21.77 -9.41
CA ARG A 80 19.84 -22.45 -8.47
C ARG A 80 19.51 -22.18 -7.00
N HIS A 81 19.15 -20.94 -6.65
CA HIS A 81 18.66 -20.61 -5.31
C HIS A 81 17.40 -21.42 -4.94
N GLN A 82 16.48 -21.61 -5.88
CA GLN A 82 15.27 -22.41 -5.66
C GLN A 82 15.56 -23.91 -5.49
N ASP A 83 16.60 -24.41 -6.15
CA ASP A 83 17.08 -25.79 -6.07
C ASP A 83 17.93 -26.05 -4.81
N GLY A 84 18.30 -25.01 -4.07
CA GLY A 84 19.06 -25.10 -2.81
C GLY A 84 20.56 -24.85 -2.94
N ASP A 85 21.03 -24.51 -4.14
CA ASP A 85 22.44 -24.22 -4.43
C ASP A 85 22.73 -22.72 -4.37
N ASP A 86 23.13 -22.28 -3.16
CA ASP A 86 23.48 -20.89 -2.84
C ASP A 86 24.99 -20.60 -2.94
N HIS A 87 25.74 -21.42 -3.68
CA HIS A 87 27.18 -21.22 -3.83
C HIS A 87 27.48 -19.94 -4.65
N PRO A 88 28.33 -19.03 -4.13
CA PRO A 88 28.68 -17.80 -4.83
C PRO A 88 29.57 -18.11 -6.04
N LEU A 89 29.11 -17.76 -7.24
CA LEU A 89 29.84 -18.02 -8.47
C LEU A 89 30.58 -16.80 -8.98
N THR A 90 31.70 -17.04 -9.63
CA THR A 90 32.37 -16.04 -10.44
C THR A 90 31.57 -15.74 -11.71
N MET A 91 31.85 -14.57 -12.30
CA MET A 91 31.25 -14.20 -13.59
C MET A 91 31.49 -15.28 -14.66
N GLU A 92 32.68 -15.88 -14.67
CA GLU A 92 33.07 -16.85 -15.70
C GLU A 92 32.31 -18.17 -15.56
N GLU A 93 32.17 -18.67 -14.33
CA GLU A 93 31.34 -19.85 -14.04
C GLU A 93 29.86 -19.62 -14.38
N ILE A 94 29.33 -18.43 -14.12
CA ILE A 94 27.94 -18.08 -14.49
C ILE A 94 27.76 -18.08 -16.01
N LEU A 95 28.73 -17.54 -16.75
CA LEU A 95 28.68 -17.53 -18.21
C LEU A 95 28.82 -18.92 -18.81
N ASP A 96 29.61 -19.78 -18.17
CA ASP A 96 29.77 -21.19 -18.55
C ASP A 96 28.46 -21.96 -18.32
N GLU A 97 27.90 -21.90 -17.10
CA GLU A 97 26.63 -22.58 -16.77
C GLU A 97 25.43 -22.09 -17.61
N THR A 98 25.43 -20.82 -18.03
CA THR A 98 24.36 -20.25 -18.87
C THR A 98 24.57 -20.51 -20.38
N ASN A 99 25.64 -21.19 -20.78
CA ASN A 99 26.10 -21.39 -22.17
C ASN A 99 26.20 -20.05 -22.92
N GLN A 100 26.79 -19.03 -22.30
CA GLN A 100 26.99 -17.70 -22.90
C GLN A 100 28.47 -17.32 -22.99
N LEU A 101 29.34 -18.30 -23.26
CA LEU A 101 30.78 -18.11 -23.38
C LEU A 101 31.16 -17.12 -24.50
N ASP A 102 30.36 -17.03 -25.57
CA ASP A 102 30.60 -16.17 -26.74
C ASP A 102 30.13 -14.71 -26.56
N ILE A 103 29.95 -14.24 -25.33
CA ILE A 103 29.59 -12.84 -25.10
C ILE A 103 30.77 -11.93 -25.47
N GLY A 104 30.53 -10.95 -26.36
CA GLY A 104 31.52 -9.93 -26.72
C GLY A 104 32.07 -9.18 -25.50
N SER A 105 33.38 -8.90 -25.49
CA SER A 105 34.12 -8.30 -24.38
C SER A 105 33.49 -7.04 -23.79
N GLY A 106 32.86 -6.19 -24.61
CA GLY A 106 32.14 -5.00 -24.16
C GLY A 106 30.92 -5.29 -23.28
N VAL A 107 30.24 -6.42 -23.50
CA VAL A 107 29.11 -6.86 -22.67
C VAL A 107 29.61 -7.53 -21.38
N LYS A 108 30.70 -8.31 -21.45
CA LYS A 108 31.35 -8.88 -20.25
C LYS A 108 31.79 -7.78 -19.27
N ASN A 109 32.45 -6.74 -19.78
CA ASN A 109 32.87 -5.59 -18.96
C ASN A 109 31.68 -4.85 -18.35
N TRP A 110 30.64 -4.58 -19.13
CA TRP A 110 29.42 -3.95 -18.63
C TRP A 110 28.72 -4.77 -17.53
N LEU A 111 28.69 -6.10 -17.66
CA LEU A 111 28.13 -6.98 -16.63
C LEU A 111 28.93 -6.92 -15.32
N GLN A 112 30.26 -6.93 -15.40
CA GLN A 112 31.15 -6.93 -14.25
C GLN A 112 31.18 -5.58 -13.50
N THR A 113 31.20 -4.45 -14.21
CA THR A 113 31.39 -3.14 -13.59
C THR A 113 30.09 -2.42 -13.23
N GLU A 114 29.00 -2.70 -13.96
CA GLU A 114 27.76 -1.92 -13.85
C GLU A 114 26.56 -2.81 -13.52
N ALA A 115 26.31 -3.84 -14.33
CA ALA A 115 25.03 -4.56 -14.27
C ALA A 115 24.88 -5.39 -12.99
N LEU A 116 25.91 -6.14 -12.58
CA LEU A 116 25.85 -6.98 -11.39
C LEU A 116 25.97 -6.17 -10.09
N MET A 117 26.75 -5.08 -10.10
CA MET A 117 26.89 -4.18 -8.96
C MET A 117 25.60 -3.41 -8.65
N ASN A 118 24.87 -2.99 -9.68
CA ASN A 118 23.65 -2.17 -9.53
C ASN A 118 22.37 -3.01 -9.37
N ASN A 119 22.44 -4.34 -9.48
CA ASN A 119 21.25 -5.18 -9.46
C ASN A 119 20.79 -5.48 -8.03
N PRO A 120 19.57 -5.08 -7.61
CA PRO A 120 19.06 -5.33 -6.27
C PRO A 120 18.82 -6.82 -5.95
N LYS A 121 18.82 -7.69 -6.98
CA LYS A 121 18.61 -9.15 -6.87
C LYS A 121 19.90 -9.96 -6.83
N ILE A 122 21.07 -9.31 -6.87
CA ILE A 122 22.38 -9.97 -6.77
C ILE A 122 23.13 -9.40 -5.56
N ASP A 123 23.78 -10.27 -4.80
CA ASP A 123 24.71 -9.90 -3.73
C ASP A 123 26.13 -10.14 -4.23
N VAL A 124 26.98 -9.10 -4.15
CA VAL A 124 28.39 -9.18 -4.53
C VAL A 124 29.19 -9.62 -3.31
N ILE A 125 29.69 -10.84 -3.36
CA ILE A 125 30.55 -11.41 -2.32
C ILE A 125 32.00 -11.30 -2.80
N ASP A 126 32.84 -10.64 -2.01
CA ASP A 126 34.29 -10.61 -2.24
C ASP A 126 34.71 -9.97 -3.58
N GLY A 127 33.86 -9.11 -4.16
CA GLY A 127 34.10 -8.36 -5.40
C GLY A 127 34.13 -9.17 -6.70
N ASN A 128 34.39 -10.48 -6.61
CA ASN A 128 34.58 -11.37 -7.76
C ASN A 128 33.59 -12.53 -7.81
N ARG A 129 32.76 -12.70 -6.77
CA ARG A 129 31.71 -13.72 -6.71
C ARG A 129 30.34 -13.09 -6.52
N PHE A 130 29.34 -13.68 -7.16
CA PHE A 130 27.97 -13.20 -7.20
C PHE A 130 27.06 -14.31 -6.68
N SER A 131 26.14 -13.93 -5.80
CA SER A 131 25.09 -14.82 -5.29
C SER A 131 23.72 -14.17 -5.48
N PHE A 132 22.67 -14.97 -5.54
CA PHE A 132 21.32 -14.44 -5.63
C PHE A 132 20.92 -13.77 -4.30
N LYS A 133 20.39 -12.54 -4.38
CA LYS A 133 19.85 -11.81 -3.23
C LYS A 133 18.33 -11.97 -3.20
N PRO A 134 17.81 -12.91 -2.38
CA PRO A 134 16.37 -13.07 -2.25
C PRO A 134 15.74 -11.85 -1.57
N VAL A 135 14.45 -11.61 -1.86
CA VAL A 135 13.66 -10.52 -1.25
C VAL A 135 13.65 -10.64 0.27
N TYR A 136 13.57 -11.87 0.76
CA TYR A 136 13.71 -12.21 2.17
C TYR A 136 14.83 -13.24 2.32
N ARG A 137 15.73 -13.08 3.30
CA ARG A 137 16.77 -14.07 3.58
C ARG A 137 16.20 -15.26 4.35
N ILE A 138 15.40 -16.10 3.70
CA ILE A 138 14.73 -17.26 4.31
C ILE A 138 15.36 -18.54 3.78
N ARG A 139 16.04 -19.30 4.64
CA ARG A 139 16.66 -20.57 4.24
C ARG A 139 15.82 -21.79 4.60
N ASP A 140 14.94 -21.66 5.59
CA ASP A 140 14.16 -22.76 6.15
C ASP A 140 12.71 -22.35 6.43
N GLY A 141 11.81 -23.34 6.52
CA GLY A 141 10.41 -23.15 6.92
C GLY A 141 10.28 -22.53 8.32
N LYS A 142 11.24 -22.75 9.23
CA LYS A 142 11.28 -22.06 10.53
C LYS A 142 11.54 -20.56 10.39
N SER A 143 12.46 -20.17 9.50
CA SER A 143 12.70 -18.75 9.21
C SER A 143 11.50 -18.10 8.53
N LEU A 144 10.76 -18.84 7.69
CA LEU A 144 9.51 -18.33 7.11
C LEU A 144 8.49 -18.02 8.20
N LEU A 145 8.29 -18.93 9.14
CA LEU A 145 7.38 -18.73 10.26
C LEU A 145 7.79 -17.53 11.13
N LYS A 146 9.09 -17.40 11.41
CA LYS A 146 9.62 -16.27 12.19
C LYS A 146 9.36 -14.94 11.47
N LEU A 147 9.52 -14.91 10.15
CA LEU A 147 9.20 -13.74 9.34
C LEU A 147 7.70 -13.43 9.43
N LEU A 148 6.83 -14.41 9.19
CA LEU A 148 5.38 -14.21 9.24
C LEU A 148 4.91 -13.72 10.63
N LYS A 149 5.43 -14.32 11.71
CA LYS A 149 5.18 -13.84 13.09
C LYS A 149 5.66 -12.40 13.31
N GLN A 150 6.82 -12.04 12.78
CA GLN A 150 7.35 -10.69 12.92
C GLN A 150 6.54 -9.67 12.13
N GLN A 151 6.05 -10.04 10.94
CA GLN A 151 5.18 -9.19 10.13
C GLN A 151 3.83 -8.95 10.82
N ASP A 152 3.29 -10.01 11.43
CA ASP A 152 2.06 -9.96 12.23
C ASP A 152 2.21 -9.07 13.48
N LEU A 153 3.26 -9.33 14.28
CA LEU A 153 3.56 -8.53 15.49
C LEU A 153 3.81 -7.04 15.18
N LYS A 154 4.39 -6.73 14.02
CA LYS A 154 4.65 -5.35 13.58
C LYS A 154 3.46 -4.72 12.86
N GLY A 155 2.41 -5.48 12.55
CA GLY A 155 1.27 -5.00 11.78
C GLY A 155 1.60 -4.61 10.34
N LEU A 156 2.68 -5.17 9.77
CA LEU A 156 3.15 -4.87 8.41
C LEU A 156 2.36 -5.63 7.32
N GLY A 157 1.42 -6.49 7.74
CA GLY A 157 0.53 -7.24 6.86
C GLY A 157 1.11 -8.56 6.37
N GLY A 158 0.50 -9.10 5.31
CA GLY A 158 0.85 -10.40 4.75
C GLY A 158 1.94 -10.31 3.68
N VAL A 159 2.64 -11.42 3.46
CA VAL A 159 3.72 -11.53 2.48
C VAL A 159 3.20 -12.21 1.22
N LEU A 160 3.64 -11.75 0.04
CA LEU A 160 3.19 -12.32 -1.22
C LEU A 160 3.79 -13.72 -1.44
N LEU A 161 3.01 -14.64 -2.02
CA LEU A 161 3.50 -15.99 -2.35
C LEU A 161 4.68 -15.95 -3.31
N GLU A 162 4.67 -15.02 -4.27
CA GLU A 162 5.76 -14.84 -5.25
C GLU A 162 7.08 -14.50 -4.56
N ASP A 163 7.04 -13.62 -3.55
CA ASP A 163 8.23 -13.20 -2.82
C ASP A 163 8.79 -14.35 -1.96
N ILE A 164 7.92 -15.20 -1.42
CA ILE A 164 8.32 -16.39 -0.66
C ILE A 164 8.88 -17.46 -1.58
N GLN A 165 8.28 -17.69 -2.75
CA GLN A 165 8.79 -18.62 -3.77
C GLN A 165 10.12 -18.16 -4.38
N GLU A 166 10.36 -16.86 -4.44
CA GLU A 166 11.65 -16.31 -4.82
C GLU A 166 12.70 -16.44 -3.72
N SER A 167 12.28 -16.45 -2.46
CA SER A 167 13.18 -16.35 -1.30
C SER A 167 13.49 -17.65 -0.59
N LEU A 168 12.69 -18.70 -0.81
CA LEU A 168 12.77 -19.95 -0.08
C LEU A 168 13.12 -21.12 -1.03
N PRO A 169 14.24 -21.83 -0.80
CA PRO A 169 14.55 -23.07 -1.49
C PRO A 169 13.47 -24.13 -1.25
N HIS A 170 13.11 -24.89 -2.29
CA HIS A 170 12.04 -25.91 -2.23
C HIS A 170 10.74 -25.41 -1.56
N CYS A 171 10.28 -24.23 -1.95
CA CYS A 171 9.18 -23.52 -1.30
C CYS A 171 7.91 -24.38 -1.12
N GLU A 172 7.58 -25.24 -2.09
CA GLU A 172 6.36 -26.06 -2.05
C GLU A 172 6.40 -27.10 -0.91
N LYS A 173 7.54 -27.74 -0.67
CA LYS A 173 7.71 -28.74 0.39
C LYS A 173 7.62 -28.08 1.76
N ALA A 174 8.32 -26.95 1.93
CA ALA A 174 8.29 -26.18 3.17
C ALA A 174 6.88 -25.66 3.49
N LEU A 175 6.16 -25.22 2.44
CA LEU A 175 4.81 -24.69 2.56
C LEU A 175 3.78 -25.77 2.89
N LYS A 176 3.86 -26.94 2.25
CA LYS A 176 3.01 -28.10 2.59
C LYS A 176 3.22 -28.56 4.04
N ASN A 177 4.47 -28.62 4.49
CA ASN A 177 4.78 -29.00 5.88
C ASN A 177 4.23 -28.02 6.92
N ARG A 178 4.04 -26.75 6.55
CA ARG A 178 3.61 -25.67 7.45
C ARG A 178 2.24 -25.09 7.10
N ALA A 179 1.44 -25.80 6.30
CA ALA A 179 0.13 -25.33 5.87
C ALA A 179 -0.85 -25.07 7.03
N SER A 180 -0.70 -25.76 8.18
CA SER A 180 -1.54 -25.51 9.36
C SER A 180 -1.27 -24.17 10.07
N GLU A 181 -0.09 -23.59 9.85
CA GLU A 181 0.38 -22.36 10.51
C GLU A 181 0.27 -21.14 9.60
N ILE A 182 -0.21 -21.32 8.37
CA ILE A 182 -0.23 -20.29 7.32
C ILE A 182 -1.65 -20.17 6.76
N VAL A 183 -2.19 -18.95 6.71
CA VAL A 183 -3.47 -18.65 6.04
C VAL A 183 -3.19 -18.06 4.67
N TYR A 184 -3.93 -18.54 3.65
CA TYR A 184 -3.89 -17.97 2.31
C TYR A 184 -5.05 -17.02 2.08
N ILE A 185 -4.74 -15.82 1.63
CA ILE A 185 -5.74 -14.86 1.16
C ILE A 185 -5.46 -14.56 -0.31
N THR A 186 -6.42 -14.85 -1.17
CA THR A 186 -6.35 -14.45 -2.59
C THR A 186 -6.86 -13.02 -2.74
N ARG A 187 -6.00 -12.12 -3.21
CA ARG A 187 -6.42 -10.73 -3.49
C ARG A 187 -7.36 -10.73 -4.71
N PRO A 188 -8.59 -10.20 -4.62
CA PRO A 188 -9.57 -10.27 -5.71
C PRO A 188 -9.15 -9.46 -6.95
N ILE A 189 -8.29 -8.45 -6.78
CA ILE A 189 -7.82 -7.57 -7.86
C ILE A 189 -6.82 -8.30 -8.78
N ASP A 190 -5.81 -8.95 -8.19
CA ASP A 190 -4.68 -9.50 -8.95
C ASP A 190 -4.66 -11.03 -9.00
N LYS A 191 -5.59 -11.70 -8.30
CA LYS A 191 -5.61 -13.16 -8.06
C LYS A 191 -4.33 -13.72 -7.42
N LYS A 192 -3.44 -12.85 -6.95
CA LYS A 192 -2.22 -13.22 -6.22
C LYS A 192 -2.56 -13.70 -4.82
N LYS A 193 -1.81 -14.72 -4.36
CA LYS A 193 -1.94 -15.29 -3.02
C LYS A 193 -1.04 -14.55 -2.05
N ILE A 194 -1.60 -14.13 -0.92
CA ILE A 194 -0.92 -13.50 0.20
C ILE A 194 -0.93 -14.50 1.35
N LEU A 195 0.22 -14.64 2.03
CA LEU A 195 0.42 -15.53 3.16
C LEU A 195 0.39 -14.72 4.45
N PHE A 196 -0.42 -15.19 5.39
CA PHE A 196 -0.52 -14.65 6.75
C PHE A 196 -0.12 -15.73 7.76
N TYR A 197 0.35 -15.28 8.92
CA TYR A 197 0.54 -16.15 10.07
C TYR A 197 -0.83 -16.57 10.62
N ASN A 198 -1.05 -17.87 10.84
CA ASN A 198 -2.25 -18.37 11.49
C ASN A 198 -2.00 -18.44 13.00
N ASP A 199 -2.66 -17.58 13.78
CA ASP A 199 -2.62 -17.71 15.23
C ASP A 199 -3.52 -18.87 15.69
N LYS A 200 -2.87 -19.97 16.07
CA LYS A 200 -3.54 -21.18 16.56
C LYS A 200 -4.32 -20.97 17.86
N THR A 201 -4.05 -19.89 18.60
CA THR A 201 -4.77 -19.61 19.86
C THR A 201 -6.22 -19.19 19.61
N ALA A 202 -6.54 -18.65 18.43
CA ALA A 202 -7.85 -18.15 18.08
C ALA A 202 -8.58 -19.03 17.05
N ASN A 203 -8.18 -20.30 16.89
CA ASN A 203 -8.82 -21.16 15.91
C ASN A 203 -10.18 -21.65 16.43
N PHE A 204 -11.25 -21.15 15.83
CA PHE A 204 -12.62 -21.55 16.14
C PHE A 204 -13.30 -22.05 14.86
N VAL A 205 -13.52 -23.36 14.80
CA VAL A 205 -14.18 -24.01 13.66
C VAL A 205 -15.69 -24.02 13.94
N ILE A 206 -16.45 -23.43 13.02
CA ILE A 206 -17.92 -23.38 13.07
C ILE A 206 -18.45 -24.12 11.85
N ASP A 207 -19.45 -24.97 12.05
CA ASP A 207 -20.11 -25.67 10.95
C ASP A 207 -20.73 -24.70 9.93
N GLU A 208 -20.75 -25.10 8.66
CA GLU A 208 -21.23 -24.26 7.56
C GLU A 208 -22.70 -23.84 7.73
N GLU A 209 -23.50 -24.67 8.40
CA GLU A 209 -24.90 -24.37 8.71
C GLU A 209 -25.05 -23.16 9.63
N PHE A 210 -24.25 -23.09 10.71
CA PHE A 210 -24.24 -21.92 11.59
C PHE A 210 -23.71 -20.67 10.89
N GLN A 211 -22.72 -20.81 10.00
CA GLN A 211 -22.24 -19.68 9.19
C GLN A 211 -23.34 -19.15 8.27
N LYS A 212 -24.15 -20.03 7.69
CA LYS A 212 -25.29 -19.66 6.85
C LYS A 212 -26.37 -18.96 7.65
N PHE A 213 -26.74 -19.49 8.83
CA PHE A 213 -27.69 -18.82 9.72
C PHE A 213 -27.19 -17.45 10.16
N TRP A 214 -25.91 -17.32 10.52
CA TRP A 214 -25.32 -16.04 10.91
C TRP A 214 -25.41 -15.00 9.78
N ARG A 215 -25.06 -15.37 8.55
CA ARG A 215 -25.14 -14.45 7.38
C ARG A 215 -26.57 -14.17 6.92
N ALA A 216 -27.52 -15.05 7.23
CA ALA A 216 -28.93 -14.86 6.86
C ALA A 216 -29.61 -13.76 7.69
N VAL A 217 -29.10 -13.46 8.89
CA VAL A 217 -29.60 -12.37 9.72
C VAL A 217 -29.11 -11.03 9.15
N THR A 218 -29.99 -10.31 8.45
CA THR A 218 -29.68 -9.02 7.84
C THR A 218 -29.76 -7.89 8.87
N VAL A 219 -28.64 -7.56 9.51
CA VAL A 219 -28.55 -6.41 10.43
C VAL A 219 -28.08 -5.11 9.75
N ASP A 220 -27.44 -5.20 8.58
CA ASP A 220 -26.80 -4.07 7.88
C ASP A 220 -27.78 -2.97 7.39
N ALA A 221 -29.07 -3.32 7.23
CA ALA A 221 -30.12 -2.39 6.81
C ALA A 221 -31.04 -1.94 7.97
N MET A 222 -30.76 -2.36 9.21
CA MET A 222 -31.55 -2.00 10.38
C MET A 222 -30.87 -0.89 11.17
N ASP A 223 -31.66 0.00 11.77
CA ASP A 223 -31.16 1.06 12.65
C ASP A 223 -30.78 0.49 14.02
N ASP A 224 -29.64 0.92 14.58
CA ASP A 224 -29.09 0.43 15.85
C ASP A 224 -30.11 0.55 17.00
N ALA A 225 -30.87 1.66 17.04
CA ALA A 225 -31.92 1.88 18.04
C ALA A 225 -33.06 0.85 17.95
N LYS A 226 -33.38 0.40 16.73
CA LYS A 226 -34.42 -0.62 16.50
C LYS A 226 -33.91 -2.02 16.85
N ILE A 227 -32.61 -2.28 16.70
CA ILE A 227 -31.97 -3.51 17.14
C ILE A 227 -31.98 -3.56 18.67
N ASP A 228 -31.63 -2.46 19.35
CA ASP A 228 -31.68 -2.37 20.82
C ASP A 228 -33.09 -2.59 21.38
N ASP A 229 -34.12 -1.92 20.82
CA ASP A 229 -35.52 -2.13 21.20
C ASP A 229 -35.97 -3.60 21.01
N TYR A 230 -35.48 -4.26 19.96
CA TYR A 230 -35.77 -5.66 19.70
C TYR A 230 -35.08 -6.57 20.72
N LEU A 231 -33.82 -6.31 21.05
CA LEU A 231 -33.07 -7.04 22.07
C LEU A 231 -33.69 -6.86 23.47
N GLU A 232 -34.12 -5.66 23.84
CA GLU A 232 -34.83 -5.40 25.09
C GLU A 232 -36.18 -6.12 25.16
N LYS A 233 -36.94 -6.15 24.05
CA LYS A 233 -38.20 -6.91 23.97
C LYS A 233 -37.99 -8.42 24.08
N GLN A 234 -36.86 -8.94 23.59
CA GLN A 234 -36.48 -10.35 23.76
C GLN A 234 -35.82 -10.64 25.12
N GLY A 235 -35.74 -9.64 26.01
CA GLY A 235 -35.16 -9.79 27.35
C GLY A 235 -33.63 -9.87 27.37
N ILE A 236 -32.97 -9.69 26.22
CA ILE A 236 -31.51 -9.63 26.12
C ILE A 236 -31.11 -8.18 26.29
N ARG A 237 -31.10 -7.73 27.54
CA ARG A 237 -30.64 -6.38 27.86
C ARG A 237 -29.12 -6.35 27.72
N SER A 238 -28.61 -5.36 26.97
CA SER A 238 -27.18 -5.06 26.95
C SER A 238 -26.65 -5.03 28.39
N MET A 239 -25.56 -5.75 28.63
CA MET A 239 -24.93 -5.83 29.94
C MET A 239 -24.53 -4.41 30.35
N GLN A 240 -25.41 -3.74 31.08
CA GLN A 240 -25.04 -2.53 31.79
C GLN A 240 -24.00 -2.99 32.79
N ASP A 241 -22.76 -2.55 32.57
CA ASP A 241 -21.70 -2.63 33.55
C ASP A 241 -22.26 -2.02 34.86
N HIS A 242 -22.77 -2.90 35.72
CA HIS A 242 -23.06 -2.59 37.11
C HIS A 242 -21.76 -2.73 37.90
N GLY A 243 -20.61 -2.39 37.30
CA GLY A 243 -19.55 -1.73 38.02
C GLY A 243 -20.19 -0.69 38.94
N ILE A 244 -19.93 -0.86 40.24
CA ILE A 244 -20.47 -0.06 41.34
C ILE A 244 -20.49 1.38 40.87
N LYS A 245 -21.67 1.90 40.52
CA LYS A 245 -21.86 3.32 40.24
C LYS A 245 -21.43 3.99 41.53
N LYS A 246 -20.22 4.54 41.56
CA LYS A 246 -19.74 5.35 42.69
C LYS A 246 -20.88 6.33 42.95
N PRO A 247 -21.50 6.32 44.14
CA PRO A 247 -22.64 7.18 44.41
C PRO A 247 -22.20 8.59 44.05
N VAL A 248 -22.94 9.22 43.14
CA VAL A 248 -22.70 10.60 42.75
C VAL A 248 -22.84 11.41 44.02
N LEU A 249 -21.72 11.74 44.63
CA LEU A 249 -21.64 12.66 45.76
C LEU A 249 -22.43 13.91 45.34
N PRO A 250 -23.44 14.34 46.09
CA PRO A 250 -24.20 15.54 45.75
C PRO A 250 -23.21 16.68 45.59
N LYS A 251 -23.22 17.32 44.40
CA LYS A 251 -22.39 18.50 44.12
C LYS A 251 -22.68 19.53 45.21
N ARG A 252 -21.76 19.67 46.18
CA ARG A 252 -21.75 20.78 47.12
C ARG A 252 -21.88 22.06 46.31
N LYS A 253 -22.89 22.87 46.63
CA LYS A 253 -23.03 24.22 46.08
C LYS A 253 -21.69 24.94 46.25
N LYS A 254 -21.13 25.43 45.14
CA LYS A 254 -19.90 26.22 45.16
C LYS A 254 -20.13 27.42 46.10
N PRO A 255 -19.28 27.66 47.11
CA PRO A 255 -19.30 28.94 47.81
C PRO A 255 -18.94 30.05 46.83
N PRO A 256 -19.48 31.27 46.99
CA PRO A 256 -19.19 32.38 46.09
C PRO A 256 -17.69 32.66 46.07
N ASN A 257 -17.18 32.92 44.86
CA ASN A 257 -15.79 33.24 44.53
C ASN A 257 -15.21 34.26 45.54
N LYS A 258 -14.41 33.79 46.51
CA LYS A 258 -13.45 34.67 47.19
C LYS A 258 -12.39 35.04 46.15
N LYS A 259 -12.31 36.34 45.82
CA LYS A 259 -11.23 36.93 45.02
C LYS A 259 -9.90 36.35 45.55
N ARG A 260 -9.10 35.74 44.66
CA ARG A 260 -7.75 35.27 45.00
C ARG A 260 -6.95 36.51 45.43
N GLN A 261 -6.81 36.72 46.73
CA GLN A 261 -5.82 37.67 47.23
C GLN A 261 -4.46 37.15 46.79
N PHE A 262 -3.76 37.93 45.98
CA PHE A 262 -2.36 37.69 45.69
C PHE A 262 -1.61 37.61 47.03
N LYS A 263 -0.94 36.49 47.27
CA LYS A 263 -0.09 36.35 48.46
C LYS A 263 1.03 37.37 48.30
N LYS A 264 1.03 38.43 49.13
CA LYS A 264 2.20 39.30 49.28
C LYS A 264 3.39 38.41 49.65
N PRO A 265 4.55 38.55 48.98
CA PRO A 265 5.78 37.89 49.43
C PRO A 265 6.05 38.31 50.87
N ARG A 266 5.93 37.37 51.81
CA ARG A 266 5.91 37.67 53.25
C ARG A 266 7.30 38.05 53.81
N ASP A 267 8.35 37.95 53.00
CA ASP A 267 9.73 38.16 53.42
C ASP A 267 10.36 39.49 52.93
N ASN A 268 9.62 40.32 52.16
CA ASN A 268 10.15 41.59 51.61
C ASN A 268 9.31 42.81 52.02
N GLU A 269 8.98 42.92 53.30
CA GLU A 269 8.20 44.04 53.86
C GLU A 269 8.92 45.39 53.78
N HIS A 270 10.26 45.40 53.74
CA HIS A 270 11.10 46.59 53.68
C HIS A 270 11.16 47.28 52.31
N LEU A 271 10.55 46.71 51.26
CA LEU A 271 10.48 47.29 49.91
C LEU A 271 9.08 47.80 49.55
N ALA A 272 8.15 47.80 50.51
CA ALA A 272 6.75 48.15 50.27
C ALA A 272 6.56 49.61 49.82
N ASP A 273 7.36 50.54 50.34
CA ASP A 273 7.29 51.98 50.02
C ASP A 273 8.03 52.38 48.71
N VAL A 274 8.73 51.44 48.08
CA VAL A 274 9.45 51.67 46.81
C VAL A 274 8.66 51.13 45.61
N LEU A 275 7.70 50.22 45.85
CA LEU A 275 6.96 49.53 44.79
C LEU A 275 5.62 50.22 44.52
N GLU A 276 5.61 51.10 43.52
CA GLU A 276 4.38 51.65 42.94
C GLU A 276 3.69 50.62 42.04
N THR A 277 2.47 50.19 42.39
CA THR A 277 1.64 49.31 41.56
C THR A 277 0.64 50.13 40.74
N TYR A 278 0.89 50.23 39.44
CA TYR A 278 -0.03 50.87 38.48
C TYR A 278 -1.08 49.84 38.00
N GLU A 279 -2.15 49.64 38.76
CA GLU A 279 -3.28 48.76 38.40
C GLU A 279 -4.54 49.53 37.93
N ASP A 280 -4.40 50.72 37.33
CA ASP A 280 -5.53 51.38 36.66
C ASP A 280 -5.29 51.45 35.15
N ASN A 281 -5.73 50.38 34.48
CA ASN A 281 -5.79 50.29 33.03
C ASN A 281 -7.13 50.88 32.53
N THR A 282 -7.36 52.18 32.71
CA THR A 282 -8.43 52.92 32.01
C THR A 282 -7.91 53.57 30.72
N LEU A 283 -7.09 52.83 29.96
CA LEU A 283 -6.59 53.24 28.64
C LEU A 283 -7.22 52.43 27.50
N THR A 284 -8.55 52.24 27.55
CA THR A 284 -9.34 51.80 26.39
C THR A 284 -10.67 52.56 26.33
N GLN A 285 -10.60 53.88 26.15
CA GLN A 285 -11.65 54.66 25.47
C GLN A 285 -11.11 56.02 25.05
N LYS A 286 -10.24 56.00 24.02
CA LYS A 286 -9.89 57.21 23.27
C LYS A 286 -11.04 57.48 22.30
N GLY A 287 -11.86 58.48 22.61
CA GLY A 287 -12.70 59.20 21.64
C GLY A 287 -14.01 58.53 21.22
N ALA A 288 -15.12 58.92 21.85
CA ALA A 288 -16.41 59.08 21.19
C ALA A 288 -17.34 59.96 22.03
N SER A 289 -17.64 61.14 21.49
CA SER A 289 -18.90 61.87 21.63
C SER A 289 -19.08 62.85 22.81
N ALA A 290 -18.99 64.12 22.41
CA ALA A 290 -19.64 65.36 22.91
C ALA A 290 -19.27 65.88 24.31
#